data_AF-A0A7X2LBJ0-F1
#
_entry.id   AF-A0A7X2LBJ0-F1
#
_cell.length_a   1.000
_cell.length_b   1.000
_cell.length_c   1.000
_cell.angle_alpha   90.00
_cell.angle_beta   90.00
_cell.angle_gamma   90.00
#
_symmetry.space_group_name_H-M   'P 1'
#
loop_
_entity.id
_entity.type
_entity.pdbx_description
1 polymer ?
#
loop_
_entity_poly.entity_id
_entity_poly.type
_entity_poly.pdbx_seq_one_letter_code
_entity_poly.pdbx_strand_id
1 'polypeptide(L)'
;MKSHDHKWGHLGEFELYAHAPEEALARSLRVTVKTLRAWRSGSSPMPWWVPELLRLRQADFDRLMRSAGYRRLGVVRDGHVAQVYRFAPIVANTPPAPVSAIPEALLRA
;
A
#
# COMPACT_ATOMS: atom_id res chain seq x y z
N MET A 1 -17.11 -17.25 -7.15
CA MET A 1 -17.98 -18.20 -6.43
C MET A 1 -18.37 -17.53 -5.12
N LYS A 2 -19.62 -17.12 -4.93
CA LYS A 2 -20.09 -16.54 -3.66
C LYS A 2 -20.56 -17.70 -2.79
N SER A 3 -19.77 -18.14 -1.82
CA SER A 3 -20.22 -19.16 -0.87
C SER A 3 -21.25 -18.54 0.08
N HIS A 4 -22.36 -19.24 0.22
CA HIS A 4 -23.51 -18.84 1.01
C HIS A 4 -23.29 -19.12 2.51
N ASP A 5 -22.11 -18.71 3.03
CA ASP A 5 -21.67 -18.82 4.42
C ASP A 5 -20.92 -17.53 4.81
N HIS A 6 -21.59 -16.38 4.68
CA HIS A 6 -21.05 -15.02 4.94
C HIS A 6 -20.77 -14.74 6.43
N LYS A 7 -20.25 -15.72 7.18
CA LYS A 7 -19.79 -15.49 8.56
C LYS A 7 -18.29 -15.30 8.61
N TRP A 8 -17.56 -16.07 7.80
CA TRP A 8 -16.10 -16.15 7.88
C TRP A 8 -15.42 -15.62 6.62
N GLY A 9 -14.29 -14.95 6.82
CA GLY A 9 -13.47 -14.37 5.77
C GLY A 9 -12.42 -15.36 5.27
N HIS A 10 -11.97 -15.13 4.03
CA HIS A 10 -10.93 -15.95 3.42
C HIS A 10 -9.54 -15.51 3.92
N LEU A 11 -8.75 -16.46 4.41
CA LEU A 11 -7.41 -16.19 4.96
C LEU A 11 -6.49 -15.54 3.91
N GLY A 12 -6.51 -16.05 2.67
CA GLY A 12 -5.67 -15.51 1.59
C GLY A 12 -6.02 -14.06 1.22
N GLU A 13 -7.27 -13.64 1.37
CA GLU A 13 -7.62 -12.22 1.15
C GLU A 13 -7.11 -11.35 2.30
N PHE A 14 -7.20 -11.85 3.53
CA PHE A 14 -6.68 -11.14 4.67
C PHE A 14 -5.16 -10.96 4.59
N GLU A 15 -4.40 -12.00 4.23
CA GLU A 15 -2.96 -11.90 4.02
C GLU A 15 -2.60 -10.91 2.91
N LEU A 16 -3.40 -10.87 1.84
CA LEU A 16 -3.20 -9.92 0.74
C LEU A 16 -3.34 -8.46 1.17
N TYR A 17 -4.20 -8.13 2.13
CA TYR A 17 -4.42 -6.72 2.54
C TYR A 17 -3.84 -6.36 3.91
N ALA A 18 -3.44 -7.34 4.73
CA ALA A 18 -2.89 -7.14 6.07
C ALA A 18 -1.40 -6.75 6.06
N HIS A 19 -1.05 -5.69 5.34
CA HIS A 19 0.33 -5.21 5.21
C HIS A 19 0.84 -4.37 6.40
N ALA A 20 -0.06 -3.92 7.27
CA ALA A 20 0.33 -3.09 8.42
C ALA A 20 1.01 -3.94 9.53
N PRO A 21 1.90 -3.33 10.35
CA PRO A 21 2.43 -3.98 11.54
C PRO A 21 1.32 -4.49 12.46
N GLU A 22 1.54 -5.62 13.14
CA GLU A 22 0.49 -6.31 13.92
C GLU A 22 -0.20 -5.42 14.95
N GLU A 23 0.59 -4.63 15.70
CA GLU A 23 0.12 -3.65 16.68
C GLU A 23 -0.86 -2.63 16.05
N ALA A 24 -0.47 -2.07 14.90
CA ALA A 24 -1.26 -1.07 14.18
C ALA A 24 -2.52 -1.70 13.58
N LEU A 25 -2.40 -2.90 13.02
CA LEU A 25 -3.50 -3.62 12.42
C LEU A 25 -4.54 -4.00 13.47
N ALA A 26 -4.11 -4.57 14.61
CA ALA A 26 -4.95 -4.92 15.74
C ALA A 26 -5.71 -3.69 16.27
N ARG A 27 -5.02 -2.56 16.44
CA ARG A 27 -5.64 -1.28 16.84
C ARG A 27 -6.67 -0.80 15.82
N SER A 28 -6.35 -0.87 14.52
CA SER A 28 -7.23 -0.40 13.45
C SER A 28 -8.50 -1.25 13.27
N LEU A 29 -8.40 -2.54 13.61
CA LEU A 29 -9.49 -3.51 13.55
C LEU A 29 -10.23 -3.63 14.89
N ARG A 30 -9.77 -2.93 15.93
CA ARG A 30 -10.29 -2.98 17.30
C ARG A 30 -10.31 -4.40 17.87
N VAL A 31 -9.25 -5.16 17.61
CA VAL A 31 -9.04 -6.50 18.16
C VAL A 31 -7.71 -6.60 18.89
N THR A 32 -7.50 -7.69 19.62
CA THR A 32 -6.21 -7.95 20.25
C THR A 32 -5.21 -8.52 19.25
N VAL A 33 -3.91 -8.31 19.50
CA VAL A 33 -2.84 -8.95 18.71
C VAL A 33 -2.94 -10.48 18.76
N LYS A 34 -3.37 -11.05 19.91
CA LYS A 34 -3.61 -12.49 20.04
C LYS A 34 -4.68 -12.98 19.06
N THR A 35 -5.80 -12.27 18.95
CA THR A 35 -6.88 -12.57 18.00
C THR A 35 -6.39 -12.47 16.56
N LEU A 36 -5.66 -11.41 16.24
CA LEU A 36 -5.08 -11.21 14.92
C LEU A 36 -4.13 -12.36 14.51
N ARG A 37 -3.28 -12.80 15.43
CA ARG A 37 -2.38 -13.95 15.22
C ARG A 37 -3.14 -15.25 15.05
N ALA A 38 -4.20 -15.47 15.83
CA ALA A 38 -5.03 -16.66 15.72
C ALA A 38 -5.75 -16.74 14.36
N TRP A 39 -6.12 -15.59 13.78
CA TRP A 39 -6.63 -15.54 12.41
C TRP A 39 -5.55 -15.86 11.39
N ARG A 40 -4.35 -15.27 11.51
CA ARG A 40 -3.20 -15.56 10.62
C ARG A 40 -2.80 -17.02 10.62
N SER A 41 -2.79 -17.66 11.79
CA SER A 41 -2.45 -19.08 11.91
C SER A 41 -3.57 -20.02 11.48
N GLY A 42 -4.75 -19.50 11.14
CA GLY A 42 -5.95 -20.30 10.89
C GLY A 42 -6.51 -21.01 12.14
N SER A 43 -5.95 -20.73 13.32
CA SER A 43 -6.38 -21.35 14.59
C SER A 43 -7.75 -20.84 15.06
N SER A 44 -8.19 -19.69 14.57
CA SER A 44 -9.51 -19.13 14.84
C SER A 44 -10.13 -18.61 13.54
N PRO A 45 -11.44 -18.82 13.32
CA PRO A 45 -12.09 -18.31 12.13
C PRO A 45 -12.20 -16.78 12.20
N MET A 46 -11.81 -16.13 11.12
CA MET A 46 -11.84 -14.68 10.97
C MET A 46 -13.20 -14.23 10.44
N PRO A 47 -13.82 -13.17 10.95
CA PRO A 47 -15.08 -12.64 10.40
C PRO A 47 -14.95 -12.16 8.95
N TRP A 48 -15.99 -12.38 8.13
CA TRP A 48 -16.01 -12.01 6.71
C TRP A 48 -15.75 -10.52 6.44
N TRP A 49 -16.17 -9.64 7.35
CA TRP A 49 -16.01 -8.19 7.19
C TRP A 49 -14.56 -7.73 7.31
N VAL A 50 -13.67 -8.52 7.94
CA VAL A 50 -12.28 -8.15 8.16
C VAL A 50 -11.51 -7.98 6.84
N PRO A 51 -11.40 -9.00 5.97
CA PRO A 51 -10.71 -8.83 4.69
C PRO A 51 -11.41 -7.79 3.80
N GLU A 52 -12.74 -7.71 3.83
CA GLU A 52 -13.50 -6.74 3.06
C GLU A 52 -13.21 -5.29 3.49
N LEU A 53 -13.14 -5.04 4.80
CA LEU A 53 -12.77 -3.72 5.32
C LEU A 53 -11.35 -3.32 4.90
N LEU A 54 -10.40 -4.26 4.96
CA LEU A 54 -9.02 -4.00 4.53
C LEU A 54 -8.94 -3.73 3.02
N ARG A 55 -9.69 -4.49 2.22
CA ARG A 55 -9.82 -4.27 0.78
C ARG A 55 -10.36 -2.88 0.45
N LEU A 56 -11.41 -2.45 1.15
CA LEU A 56 -12.00 -1.12 0.97
C LEU A 56 -11.01 -0.01 1.34
N ARG A 57 -10.32 -0.14 2.48
CA ARG A 57 -9.27 0.81 2.89
C ARG A 57 -8.14 0.91 1.86
N GLN A 58 -7.72 -0.21 1.29
CA GLN A 58 -6.70 -0.23 0.24
C GLN A 58 -7.19 0.48 -1.04
N ALA A 59 -8.43 0.24 -1.44
CA ALA A 59 -9.03 0.90 -2.61
C ALA A 59 -9.18 2.42 -2.40
N ASP A 60 -9.57 2.86 -1.21
CA ASP A 60 -9.66 4.27 -0.85
C ASP A 60 -8.29 4.93 -0.82
N PHE A 61 -7.29 4.27 -0.23
CA PHE A 61 -5.92 4.75 -0.26
C PHE A 61 -5.40 4.90 -1.69
N ASP A 62 -5.63 3.91 -2.56
CA ASP A 62 -5.24 3.98 -3.97
C ASP A 62 -6.03 5.06 -4.74
N ARG A 63 -7.26 5.39 -4.34
CA ARG A 63 -8.02 6.53 -4.88
C ARG A 63 -7.39 7.85 -4.45
N LEU A 64 -7.08 8.00 -3.16
CA LEU A 64 -6.45 9.21 -2.60
C LEU A 64 -5.07 9.47 -3.19
N MET A 65 -4.25 8.41 -3.36
CA MET A 65 -2.94 8.52 -3.99
C MET A 65 -3.06 9.01 -5.44
N ARG A 66 -4.00 8.45 -6.20
CA ARG A 66 -4.26 8.89 -7.58
C ARG A 66 -4.74 10.34 -7.65
N SER A 67 -5.66 10.76 -6.78
CA SER A 67 -6.13 12.16 -6.75
C SER A 67 -5.05 13.14 -6.32
N ALA A 68 -4.11 12.70 -5.46
CA ALA A 68 -2.93 13.47 -5.10
C ALA A 68 -1.83 13.46 -6.18
N GLY A 69 -2.08 12.86 -7.35
CA GLY A 69 -1.16 12.83 -8.49
C GLY A 69 -0.04 11.78 -8.38
N TYR A 70 -0.07 10.90 -7.37
CA TYR A 70 0.85 9.77 -7.29
C TYR A 70 0.49 8.73 -8.35
N ARG A 71 1.50 8.26 -9.09
CA ARG A 71 1.33 7.18 -10.07
C ARG A 71 1.92 5.89 -9.54
N ARG A 72 1.18 4.79 -9.71
CA ARG A 72 1.61 3.43 -9.38
C ARG A 72 2.01 2.74 -10.68
N LEU A 73 3.28 2.38 -10.85
CA LEU A 73 3.77 1.63 -12.01
C LEU A 73 4.21 0.25 -11.56
N GLY A 74 3.74 -0.79 -12.25
CA GLY A 74 4.19 -2.16 -12.04
C GLY A 74 5.18 -2.57 -13.13
N VAL A 75 6.32 -3.14 -12.75
CA VAL A 75 7.17 -3.89 -13.69
C VAL A 75 6.57 -5.28 -13.83
N VAL A 76 6.10 -5.60 -15.04
CA VAL A 76 5.57 -6.92 -15.37
C VAL A 76 6.71 -7.75 -15.98
N ARG A 77 6.98 -8.92 -15.41
CA ARG A 77 7.94 -9.89 -15.94
C ARG A 77 7.23 -11.24 -16.07
N ASP A 78 7.33 -11.86 -17.23
CA ASP A 78 6.75 -13.19 -17.52
C ASP A 78 5.24 -13.30 -17.20
N GLY A 79 4.47 -12.24 -17.46
CA GLY A 79 3.02 -12.19 -17.21
C GLY A 79 2.62 -11.91 -15.76
N HIS A 80 3.58 -11.76 -14.83
CA HIS A 80 3.34 -11.44 -13.43
C HIS A 80 3.90 -10.05 -13.08
N VAL A 81 3.21 -9.33 -12.20
CA VAL A 81 3.72 -8.06 -11.66
C VAL A 81 4.85 -8.38 -10.68
N ALA A 82 6.09 -8.22 -11.12
CA ALA A 82 7.28 -8.55 -10.35
C ALA A 82 7.58 -7.48 -9.27
N GLN A 83 7.26 -6.22 -9.56
CA GLN A 83 7.53 -5.13 -8.64
C GLN A 83 6.60 -3.95 -8.88
N VAL A 84 6.21 -3.24 -7.81
CA VAL A 84 5.35 -2.06 -7.93
C VAL A 84 6.00 -0.85 -7.30
N TYR A 85 6.19 0.18 -8.10
CA TYR A 85 6.75 1.47 -7.74
C TYR A 85 5.65 2.51 -7.55
N ARG A 86 5.85 3.42 -6.60
CA ARG A 86 5.02 4.61 -6.42
C ARG A 86 5.88 5.84 -6.66
N PHE A 87 5.41 6.71 -7.56
CA PHE A 87 6.09 7.96 -7.87
C PHE A 87 5.29 9.12 -7.29
N ALA A 88 6.00 10.03 -6.63
CA ALA A 88 5.43 11.30 -6.21
C ALA A 88 4.91 12.09 -7.43
N PRO A 89 3.90 12.95 -7.25
CA PRO A 89 3.47 13.85 -8.30
C PRO A 89 4.66 14.69 -8.78
N ILE A 90 4.86 14.76 -10.10
CA ILE A 90 5.81 15.70 -10.70
C ILE A 90 5.24 17.10 -10.43
N VAL A 91 5.85 17.83 -9.51
CA VAL A 91 5.54 19.25 -9.31
C VAL A 91 6.17 19.99 -10.50
N ALA A 92 5.36 20.30 -11.51
CA ALA A 92 5.83 20.98 -12.72
C ALA A 92 6.45 22.38 -12.46
N ASN A 93 6.33 22.90 -11.24
CA ASN A 93 6.77 24.24 -10.85
C ASN A 93 7.90 24.26 -9.81
N THR A 94 8.66 23.18 -9.60
CA THR A 94 9.94 23.33 -8.90
C THR A 94 10.83 24.18 -9.80
N PRO A 95 11.21 25.42 -9.41
CA PRO A 95 12.16 26.19 -10.19
C PRO A 95 13.41 25.34 -10.37
N PRO A 96 14.02 25.27 -11.57
CA PRO A 96 15.30 24.61 -11.70
C PRO A 96 16.22 25.18 -10.61
N ALA A 97 16.93 24.29 -9.89
CA ALA A 97 17.91 24.72 -8.91
C ALA A 97 18.75 25.83 -9.54
N PRO A 98 18.99 26.96 -8.85
CA PRO A 98 19.77 28.05 -9.42
C PRO A 98 21.09 27.46 -9.91
N VAL A 99 21.33 27.55 -11.21
CA VAL A 99 22.60 27.14 -11.80
C VAL A 99 23.64 28.03 -11.12
N SER A 100 24.37 27.48 -10.15
CA SER A 100 25.54 28.11 -9.58
C SER A 100 26.46 28.42 -10.75
N ALA A 101 26.57 29.70 -11.11
CA ALA A 101 27.52 30.13 -12.12
C ALA A 101 28.90 29.58 -11.73
N ILE A 102 29.58 28.96 -12.68
CA ILE A 102 30.99 28.58 -12.51
C ILE A 102 31.72 29.88 -12.17
N PRO A 103 32.44 29.97 -11.03
CA PRO A 103 33.14 31.20 -10.67
C PRO A 103 34.13 31.56 -11.78
N GLU A 104 34.09 32.82 -12.23
CA GLU A 104 34.87 33.36 -13.36
C GLU A 104 36.39 33.14 -13.21
N ALA A 105 36.85 32.88 -11.98
CA ALA A 105 38.21 32.48 -11.65
C ALA A 105 38.68 31.19 -12.37
N LEU A 106 37.75 30.30 -12.75
CA LEU A 106 38.06 29.05 -13.47
C LEU A 106 38.08 29.21 -15.00
N LEU A 107 37.69 30.37 -15.54
CA LEU A 107 37.68 30.65 -17.00
C LEU A 107 38.96 31.34 -17.50
N ARG A 108 39.90 31.69 -16.60
CA ARG A 108 41.16 32.37 -16.93
C ARG A 108 42.41 31.52 -16.70
N ALA A 109 42.26 30.20 -16.53
CA ALA A 109 43.36 29.26 -16.41
C ALA A 109 43.69 28.62 -17.77
#